data_AF-P62070-F1
#
_entry.id   AF-P62070-F1
#
_cell.length_a   1.000
_cell.length_b   1.000
_cell.length_c   1.000
_cell.angle_alpha   90.00
_cell.angle_beta   90.00
_cell.angle_gamma   90.00
#
_symmetry.space_group_name_H-M   'P 1'
#
loop_
_entity.id
_entity.type
_entity.pdbx_description
1 polymer ?
#
loop_
_entity_poly.entity_id
_entity_poly.type
_entity_poly.pdbx_seq_one_letter_code
_entity_poly.pdbx_strand_id
1 'polypeptide(L)'
;MAAAGWRDGSGQEKYRLVVVGGGGVGKSALTIQFIQSYFVTDYDPTIEDSYTKQCVIDDRAARLDILDTAGQEEFGAMREQYMRTGEGFLLVFSVTDRGSFEEIYKFQRQILRVKDRDEFPMILIGNKADLDHQRQVTQEEGQQLARQLKVTYMEASAKIRMNVDQAFHELVRVIRKFQEQECPPSPEPTRKEKDKKGCHCVIF
;
A
#
# COMPACT_ATOMS: atom_id res chain seq x y z
N MET A 1 -2.43 3.39 -19.40
CA MET A 1 -3.70 3.93 -18.83
C MET A 1 -3.64 3.75 -17.32
N ALA A 2 -3.40 4.82 -16.57
CA ALA A 2 -3.35 4.77 -15.12
C ALA A 2 -4.78 4.56 -14.56
N ALA A 3 -4.96 3.58 -13.69
CA ALA A 3 -6.21 3.38 -12.97
C ALA A 3 -6.30 4.45 -11.87
N ALA A 4 -6.91 5.59 -12.18
CA ALA A 4 -7.46 6.48 -11.15
C ALA A 4 -8.40 5.64 -10.28
N GLY A 5 -8.36 5.77 -8.95
CA GLY A 5 -9.21 4.99 -8.06
C GLY A 5 -10.65 5.03 -8.55
N TRP A 6 -11.20 3.86 -8.92
CA TRP A 6 -12.59 3.81 -9.37
C TRP A 6 -13.44 4.17 -8.16
N ARG A 7 -14.14 5.30 -8.23
CA ARG A 7 -15.28 5.54 -7.36
C ARG A 7 -16.28 4.44 -7.67
N ASP A 8 -16.60 3.62 -6.68
CA ASP A 8 -17.70 2.69 -6.85
C ASP A 8 -19.03 3.46 -7.00
N GLY A 9 -20.11 2.76 -7.33
CA GLY A 9 -21.43 3.40 -7.49
C GLY A 9 -21.92 4.15 -6.24
N SER A 10 -21.28 3.97 -5.08
CA SER A 10 -21.52 4.71 -3.83
C SER A 10 -20.67 5.99 -3.68
N GLY A 11 -19.79 6.30 -4.63
CA GLY A 11 -18.88 7.45 -4.56
C GLY A 11 -17.64 7.22 -3.69
N GLN A 12 -17.42 5.98 -3.22
CA GLN A 12 -16.30 5.59 -2.37
C GLN A 12 -15.09 5.19 -3.21
N GLU A 13 -13.90 5.63 -2.82
CA GLU A 13 -12.66 5.27 -3.51
C GLU A 13 -12.33 3.80 -3.22
N LYS A 14 -12.14 2.99 -4.27
CA LYS A 14 -11.73 1.60 -4.14
C LYS A 14 -10.22 1.45 -4.34
N TYR A 15 -9.58 0.65 -3.48
CA TYR A 15 -8.16 0.33 -3.53
C TYR A 15 -7.92 -1.18 -3.44
N ARG A 16 -7.14 -1.74 -4.37
CA ARG A 16 -6.67 -3.14 -4.34
C ARG A 16 -5.28 -3.22 -3.70
N LEU A 17 -5.23 -3.65 -2.45
CA LEU A 17 -3.98 -3.79 -1.69
C LEU A 17 -3.52 -5.25 -1.73
N VAL A 18 -2.22 -5.49 -1.85
CA VAL A 18 -1.65 -6.84 -1.80
C VAL A 18 -0.58 -6.91 -0.73
N VAL A 19 -0.62 -7.94 0.11
CA VAL A 19 0.37 -8.18 1.17
C VAL A 19 1.30 -9.29 0.72
N VAL A 20 2.58 -8.97 0.51
CA VAL A 20 3.60 -9.92 0.02
C VAL A 20 4.80 -9.99 0.96
N GLY A 21 5.54 -11.10 0.90
CA GLY A 21 6.67 -11.35 1.79
C GLY A 21 6.89 -12.85 2.01
N GLY A 22 8.01 -13.20 2.64
CA GLY A 22 8.40 -14.58 2.93
C GLY A 22 7.37 -15.37 3.75
N GLY A 23 7.58 -16.68 3.88
CA GLY A 23 6.78 -17.53 4.76
C GLY A 23 6.91 -17.11 6.23
N GLY A 24 5.83 -17.20 7.02
CA GLY A 24 5.91 -16.97 8.47
C GLY A 24 6.23 -15.54 8.93
N VAL A 25 6.33 -14.54 8.04
CA VAL A 25 6.62 -13.14 8.42
C VAL A 25 5.45 -12.44 9.12
N GLY A 26 4.24 -13.01 9.03
CA GLY A 26 3.03 -12.50 9.67
C GLY A 26 2.14 -11.63 8.77
N LYS A 27 2.11 -11.88 7.46
CA LYS A 27 1.20 -11.23 6.49
C LYS A 27 -0.26 -11.37 6.91
N SER A 28 -0.70 -12.59 7.11
CA SER A 28 -2.06 -12.93 7.55
C SER A 28 -2.38 -12.39 8.93
N ALA A 29 -1.41 -12.43 9.85
CA ALA A 29 -1.58 -11.85 11.17
C ALA A 29 -1.81 -10.33 11.12
N LEU A 30 -1.08 -9.60 10.25
CA LEU A 30 -1.32 -8.17 10.02
C LEU A 30 -2.69 -7.93 9.38
N THR A 31 -3.02 -8.69 8.33
CA THR A 31 -4.28 -8.55 7.60
C THR A 31 -5.48 -8.84 8.50
N ILE A 32 -5.48 -9.97 9.22
CA ILE A 32 -6.57 -10.36 10.11
C ILE A 32 -6.69 -9.38 11.29
N GLN A 33 -5.57 -8.96 11.90
CA GLN A 33 -5.61 -7.97 12.97
C GLN A 33 -6.20 -6.64 12.48
N PHE A 34 -5.90 -6.23 11.25
CA PHE A 34 -6.50 -5.04 10.64
C PHE A 34 -8.00 -5.23 10.37
N ILE A 35 -8.40 -6.35 9.76
CA ILE A 35 -9.79 -6.58 9.33
C ILE A 35 -10.71 -6.89 10.52
N GLN A 36 -10.28 -7.80 11.40
CA GLN A 36 -11.13 -8.44 12.42
C GLN A 36 -10.79 -8.00 13.84
N SER A 37 -9.74 -7.19 14.03
CA SER A 37 -9.37 -6.63 15.35
C SER A 37 -9.01 -7.67 16.42
N TYR A 38 -8.56 -8.86 16.01
CA TYR A 38 -7.94 -9.83 16.91
C TYR A 38 -6.69 -10.46 16.30
N PHE A 39 -5.81 -10.97 17.17
CA PHE A 39 -4.60 -11.67 16.77
C PHE A 39 -4.83 -13.18 16.77
N VAL A 40 -4.60 -13.83 15.63
CA VAL A 40 -4.65 -15.29 15.49
C VAL A 40 -3.37 -15.89 16.08
N THR A 41 -3.50 -16.77 17.07
CA THR A 41 -2.36 -17.44 17.71
C THR A 41 -1.89 -18.67 16.96
N ASP A 42 -2.81 -19.37 16.30
CA ASP A 42 -2.51 -20.58 15.55
C ASP A 42 -2.06 -20.22 14.14
N TYR A 43 -0.95 -20.80 13.70
CA TYR A 43 -0.38 -20.57 12.38
C TYR A 43 -0.77 -21.72 11.44
N ASP A 44 -1.54 -21.39 10.41
CA ASP A 44 -1.77 -22.25 9.26
C ASP A 44 -1.20 -21.54 8.01
N PRO A 45 -0.30 -22.17 7.23
CA PRO A 45 0.18 -21.59 5.98
C PRO A 45 -0.97 -21.21 5.05
N THR A 46 -1.09 -19.91 4.77
CA THR A 46 -2.09 -19.37 3.84
C THR A 46 -1.83 -19.87 2.41
N ILE A 47 -2.90 -20.16 1.67
CA ILE A 47 -2.85 -20.39 0.22
C ILE A 47 -3.06 -19.05 -0.50
N GLU A 48 -4.20 -18.40 -0.28
CA GLU A 48 -4.52 -17.04 -0.72
C GLU A 48 -5.86 -16.69 -0.08
N ASP A 49 -5.97 -15.54 0.58
CA ASP A 49 -7.23 -15.06 1.16
C ASP A 49 -7.53 -13.63 0.70
N SER A 50 -8.81 -13.36 0.46
CA SER A 50 -9.29 -12.03 0.06
C SER A 50 -10.21 -11.45 1.11
N TYR A 51 -9.91 -10.24 1.56
CA TYR A 51 -10.69 -9.49 2.54
C TYR A 51 -11.18 -8.16 1.96
N THR A 52 -12.30 -7.66 2.46
CA THR A 52 -12.76 -6.30 2.17
C THR A 52 -12.99 -5.54 3.47
N LYS A 53 -12.47 -4.31 3.57
CA LYS A 53 -12.77 -3.40 4.69
C LYS A 53 -13.15 -2.02 4.16
N GLN A 54 -14.23 -1.48 4.69
CA GLN A 54 -14.59 -0.08 4.50
C GLN A 54 -14.07 0.72 5.69
N CYS A 55 -13.36 1.82 5.42
CA CYS A 55 -12.87 2.73 6.44
C CYS A 55 -12.82 4.17 5.92
N VAL A 56 -12.52 5.12 6.80
CA VAL A 56 -12.28 6.52 6.45
C VAL A 56 -10.78 6.80 6.63
N ILE A 57 -10.13 7.28 5.57
CA ILE A 57 -8.71 7.63 5.57
C ILE A 57 -8.60 9.08 5.07
N ASP A 58 -8.10 9.97 5.93
CA ASP A 58 -7.99 11.41 5.68
C ASP A 58 -9.33 12.03 5.23
N ASP A 59 -10.39 11.77 6.03
CA ASP A 59 -11.77 12.22 5.82
C ASP A 59 -12.44 11.76 4.51
N ARG A 60 -11.83 10.80 3.81
CA ARG A 60 -12.37 10.19 2.59
C ARG A 60 -12.71 8.72 2.83
N ALA A 61 -13.95 8.35 2.53
CA ALA A 61 -14.38 6.95 2.56
C ALA A 61 -13.57 6.13 1.54
N ALA A 62 -13.03 4.99 1.99
CA ALA A 62 -12.17 4.11 1.22
C ALA A 62 -12.61 2.65 1.39
N ARG A 63 -12.76 1.93 0.27
CA ARG A 63 -12.98 0.48 0.24
C ARG A 63 -11.66 -0.19 -0.09
N LEU A 64 -11.15 -0.96 0.85
CA LEU A 64 -9.90 -1.71 0.70
C LEU A 64 -10.25 -3.16 0.38
N ASP A 65 -9.93 -3.60 -0.84
CA ASP A 65 -9.91 -5.01 -1.20
C ASP A 65 -8.47 -5.50 -0.99
N ILE A 66 -8.25 -6.33 0.03
CA ILE A 66 -6.92 -6.76 0.48
C ILE A 66 -6.73 -8.23 0.11
N LEU A 67 -5.69 -8.50 -0.67
CA LEU A 67 -5.24 -9.85 -0.97
C LEU A 67 -4.08 -10.21 -0.03
N ASP A 68 -4.30 -11.22 0.80
CA ASP A 68 -3.29 -11.87 1.61
C ASP A 68 -2.73 -13.08 0.85
N THR A 69 -1.45 -13.05 0.51
CA THR A 69 -0.82 -14.10 -0.31
C THR A 69 -0.21 -15.20 0.55
N ALA A 70 0.05 -16.38 -0.03
CA ALA A 70 0.89 -17.38 0.60
C ALA A 70 2.34 -16.86 0.80
N GLY A 71 3.16 -17.68 1.46
CA GLY A 71 4.62 -17.56 1.40
C GLY A 71 5.20 -17.86 0.00
N GLN A 72 6.49 -18.16 -0.08
CA GLN A 72 7.22 -18.42 -1.33
C GLN A 72 6.74 -19.60 -2.21
N GLU A 73 5.60 -20.21 -1.91
CA GLU A 73 5.15 -21.46 -2.51
C GLU A 73 4.30 -21.25 -3.78
N GLU A 74 3.85 -20.02 -4.12
CA GLU A 74 3.00 -19.85 -5.30
C GLU A 74 3.75 -19.96 -6.65
N PHE A 75 3.06 -20.55 -7.63
CA PHE A 75 3.50 -20.61 -9.02
C PHE A 75 3.64 -19.22 -9.64
N GLY A 76 4.62 -19.03 -10.53
CA GLY A 76 4.93 -17.74 -11.15
C GLY A 76 3.73 -17.04 -11.81
N ALA A 77 2.82 -17.77 -12.46
CA ALA A 77 1.64 -17.19 -13.12
C ALA A 77 0.65 -16.56 -12.13
N MET A 78 0.41 -17.22 -10.99
CA MET A 78 -0.48 -16.69 -9.93
C MET A 78 0.12 -15.43 -9.30
N ARG A 79 1.45 -15.42 -9.10
CA ARG A 79 2.15 -14.22 -8.63
C ARG A 79 2.01 -13.03 -9.56
N GLU A 80 2.23 -13.25 -10.85
CA GLU A 80 2.09 -12.19 -11.84
C GLU A 80 0.68 -11.63 -11.90
N GLN A 81 -0.35 -12.44 -11.64
CA GLN A 81 -1.74 -11.99 -11.63
C GLN A 81 -1.99 -10.94 -10.55
N TYR A 82 -1.69 -11.22 -9.29
CA TYR A 82 -1.93 -10.25 -8.22
C TYR A 82 -1.03 -9.02 -8.35
N MET A 83 0.21 -9.19 -8.85
CA MET A 83 1.11 -8.06 -9.10
C MET A 83 0.57 -7.17 -10.20
N ARG A 84 -0.03 -7.74 -11.24
CA ARG A 84 -0.66 -6.97 -12.32
C ARG A 84 -1.86 -6.18 -11.80
N THR A 85 -2.71 -6.79 -10.96
CA THR A 85 -3.95 -6.17 -10.48
C THR A 85 -3.79 -5.27 -9.26
N GLY A 86 -2.78 -5.47 -8.41
CA GLY A 86 -2.59 -4.70 -7.18
C GLY A 86 -2.29 -3.23 -7.44
N GLU A 87 -2.94 -2.32 -6.72
CA GLU A 87 -2.73 -0.87 -6.81
C GLU A 87 -1.70 -0.37 -5.81
N GLY A 88 -1.48 -1.10 -4.73
CA GLY A 88 -0.33 -0.92 -3.85
C GLY A 88 0.03 -2.19 -3.08
N PHE A 89 1.29 -2.26 -2.63
CA PHE A 89 1.83 -3.45 -1.99
C PHE A 89 2.41 -3.16 -0.60
N LEU A 90 2.03 -3.98 0.38
CA LEU A 90 2.78 -4.11 1.64
C LEU A 90 3.88 -5.15 1.41
N LEU A 91 5.15 -4.73 1.50
CA LEU A 91 6.31 -5.62 1.49
C LEU A 91 6.66 -5.97 2.93
N VAL A 92 6.36 -7.18 3.38
CA VAL A 92 6.46 -7.58 4.79
C VAL A 92 7.65 -8.51 5.00
N PHE A 93 8.51 -8.16 5.95
CA PHE A 93 9.50 -9.07 6.53
C PHE A 93 9.31 -9.15 8.05
N SER A 94 9.95 -10.13 8.71
CA SER A 94 9.97 -10.21 10.17
C SER A 94 11.28 -9.63 10.68
N VAL A 95 11.23 -8.72 11.67
CA VAL A 95 12.46 -8.17 12.28
C VAL A 95 13.31 -9.24 12.96
N THR A 96 12.72 -10.40 13.26
CA THR A 96 13.37 -11.58 13.85
C THR A 96 13.92 -12.58 12.82
N ASP A 97 13.85 -12.27 11.52
CA ASP A 97 14.28 -13.17 10.45
C ASP A 97 15.00 -12.39 9.34
N ARG A 98 16.34 -12.42 9.36
CA ARG A 98 17.18 -11.76 8.37
C ARG A 98 16.91 -12.27 6.94
N GLY A 99 16.63 -13.56 6.76
CA GLY A 99 16.36 -14.12 5.44
C GLY A 99 15.13 -13.48 4.80
N SER A 100 14.07 -13.30 5.57
CA SER A 100 12.86 -12.61 5.08
C SER A 100 13.10 -11.15 4.67
N PHE A 101 14.04 -10.47 5.32
CA PHE A 101 14.44 -9.10 4.97
C PHE A 101 15.20 -9.05 3.63
N GLU A 102 16.12 -9.99 3.41
CA GLU A 102 16.89 -10.09 2.17
C GLU A 102 16.00 -10.42 0.94
N GLU A 103 14.88 -11.10 1.16
CA GLU A 103 13.92 -11.44 0.11
C GLU A 103 13.12 -10.25 -0.42
N ILE A 104 13.00 -9.15 0.34
CA ILE A 104 12.23 -7.96 -0.05
C ILE A 104 12.68 -7.41 -1.41
N TYR A 105 13.98 -7.44 -1.69
CA TYR A 105 14.52 -6.97 -2.97
C TYR A 105 13.98 -7.80 -4.15
N LYS A 106 13.74 -9.10 -3.97
CA LYS A 106 13.17 -9.97 -5.00
C LYS A 106 11.71 -9.61 -5.27
N PHE A 107 10.91 -9.42 -4.21
CA PHE A 107 9.50 -9.01 -4.34
C PHE A 107 9.36 -7.66 -5.04
N GLN A 108 10.12 -6.65 -4.60
CA GLN A 108 10.10 -5.32 -5.21
C GLN A 108 10.44 -5.36 -6.70
N ARG A 109 11.52 -6.07 -7.08
CA ARG A 109 11.93 -6.18 -8.48
C ARG A 109 10.88 -6.87 -9.34
N GLN A 110 10.23 -7.91 -8.80
CA GLN A 110 9.20 -8.62 -9.52
C GLN A 110 7.95 -7.75 -9.74
N ILE A 111 7.52 -7.01 -8.73
CA ILE A 111 6.40 -6.06 -8.84
C ILE A 111 6.70 -5.01 -9.91
N LEU A 112 7.86 -4.35 -9.83
CA LEU A 112 8.26 -3.33 -10.81
C LEU A 112 8.35 -3.88 -12.24
N ARG A 113 8.88 -5.08 -12.41
CA ARG A 113 8.91 -5.76 -13.71
C ARG A 113 7.51 -6.04 -14.26
N VAL A 114 6.59 -6.55 -13.43
CA VAL A 114 5.21 -6.83 -13.86
C VAL A 114 4.43 -5.55 -14.15
N LYS A 115 4.72 -4.48 -13.41
CA LYS A 115 4.13 -3.15 -13.63
C LYS A 115 4.73 -2.39 -14.80
N ASP A 116 5.91 -2.80 -15.25
CA ASP A 116 6.70 -2.08 -16.26
C ASP A 116 6.97 -0.62 -15.85
N ARG A 117 7.47 -0.45 -14.61
CA ARG A 117 7.73 0.86 -13.98
C ARG A 117 9.01 0.82 -13.14
N ASP A 118 9.63 1.99 -12.95
CA ASP A 118 10.77 2.15 -12.03
C ASP A 118 10.34 2.34 -10.56
N GLU A 119 9.13 2.87 -10.35
CA GLU A 119 8.53 3.13 -9.03
C GLU A 119 7.05 2.75 -9.07
N PHE A 120 6.53 2.24 -7.96
CA PHE A 120 5.12 1.87 -7.81
C PHE A 120 4.71 1.96 -6.33
N PRO A 121 3.44 2.24 -5.98
CA PRO A 121 3.00 2.32 -4.59
C PRO A 121 3.33 1.08 -3.76
N MET A 122 4.28 1.24 -2.85
CA MET A 122 4.79 0.18 -1.97
C MET A 122 5.17 0.78 -0.62
N ILE A 123 4.99 0.02 0.46
CA ILE A 123 5.59 0.34 1.76
C ILE A 123 6.31 -0.90 2.30
N LEU A 124 7.42 -0.68 2.99
CA LEU A 124 8.20 -1.73 3.65
C LEU A 124 7.79 -1.85 5.12
N ILE A 125 7.37 -3.05 5.53
CA ILE A 125 6.94 -3.35 6.89
C ILE A 125 7.90 -4.34 7.57
N GLY A 126 8.53 -3.90 8.65
CA GLY A 126 9.23 -4.77 9.59
C GLY A 126 8.28 -5.26 10.67
N ASN A 127 7.70 -6.45 10.49
CA ASN A 127 6.73 -7.03 11.43
C ASN A 127 7.41 -7.75 12.60
N LYS A 128 6.61 -8.13 13.62
CA LYS A 128 7.03 -8.79 14.86
C LYS A 128 7.95 -7.93 15.72
N ALA A 129 7.80 -6.62 15.67
CA ALA A 129 8.59 -5.68 16.46
C ALA A 129 8.39 -5.81 17.99
N ASP A 130 7.36 -6.53 18.44
CA ASP A 130 7.19 -6.92 19.84
C ASP A 130 8.23 -7.94 20.32
N LEU A 131 8.90 -8.65 19.39
CA LEU A 131 9.93 -9.65 19.68
C LEU A 131 11.34 -9.04 19.64
N ASP A 132 11.53 -7.89 20.27
CA ASP A 132 12.79 -7.12 20.19
C ASP A 132 14.03 -7.92 20.66
N HIS A 133 13.86 -8.77 21.68
CA HIS A 133 14.91 -9.69 22.16
C HIS A 133 15.35 -10.77 21.15
N GLN A 134 14.59 -10.98 20.07
CA GLN A 134 14.90 -11.89 18.96
C GLN A 134 15.23 -11.14 17.66
N ARG A 135 15.36 -9.80 17.73
CA ARG A 135 15.60 -8.97 16.56
C ARG A 135 16.91 -9.33 15.87
N GLN A 136 16.82 -9.58 14.57
CA GLN A 136 17.96 -9.80 13.68
C GLN A 136 18.16 -8.62 12.72
N VAL A 137 17.12 -7.82 12.47
CA VAL A 137 17.15 -6.63 11.61
C VAL A 137 16.85 -5.38 12.41
N THR A 138 17.78 -4.43 12.38
CA THR A 138 17.65 -3.15 13.09
C THR A 138 16.73 -2.17 12.34
N GLN A 139 16.21 -1.18 13.06
CA GLN A 139 15.45 -0.08 12.46
C GLN A 139 16.27 0.68 11.40
N GLU A 140 17.57 0.84 11.63
CA GLU A 140 18.48 1.53 10.71
C GLU A 140 18.61 0.76 9.39
N GLU A 141 18.79 -0.55 9.44
CA GLU A 141 18.85 -1.41 8.24
C GLU A 141 17.53 -1.37 7.46
N GLY A 142 16.39 -1.45 8.16
CA GLY A 142 15.07 -1.31 7.54
C GLY A 142 14.90 0.04 6.84
N GLN A 143 15.30 1.12 7.50
CA GLN A 143 15.26 2.47 6.96
C GLN A 143 16.21 2.65 5.77
N GLN A 144 17.40 2.03 5.81
CA GLN A 144 18.37 2.06 4.73
C GLN A 144 17.85 1.33 3.49
N LEU A 145 17.29 0.13 3.66
CA LEU A 145 16.67 -0.60 2.56
C LEU A 145 15.52 0.20 1.95
N ALA A 146 14.65 0.79 2.77
CA ALA A 146 13.54 1.60 2.27
C ALA A 146 14.00 2.83 1.47
N ARG A 147 15.07 3.50 1.90
CA ARG A 147 15.70 4.59 1.12
C ARG A 147 16.23 4.08 -0.22
N GLN A 148 16.88 2.93 -0.24
CA GLN A 148 17.39 2.30 -1.46
C GLN A 148 16.26 1.92 -2.43
N LEU A 149 15.15 1.42 -1.89
CA LEU A 149 13.96 1.02 -2.66
C LEU A 149 13.02 2.19 -2.99
N LYS A 150 13.29 3.39 -2.46
CA LYS A 150 12.44 4.58 -2.55
C LYS A 150 11.01 4.36 -2.04
N VAL A 151 10.87 3.64 -0.93
CA VAL A 151 9.58 3.37 -0.26
C VAL A 151 9.59 3.88 1.17
N THR A 152 8.41 4.02 1.77
CA THR A 152 8.28 4.31 3.21
C THR A 152 8.57 3.05 4.03
N TYR A 153 9.28 3.18 5.15
CA TYR A 153 9.50 2.11 6.13
C TYR A 153 8.65 2.33 7.38
N MET A 154 8.13 1.24 7.94
CA MET A 154 7.45 1.24 9.24
C MET A 154 7.64 -0.10 9.93
N GLU A 155 7.88 -0.08 11.24
CA GLU A 155 7.80 -1.30 12.06
C GLU A 155 6.38 -1.54 12.54
N ALA A 156 5.96 -2.79 12.58
CA ALA A 156 4.64 -3.19 13.05
C ALA A 156 4.72 -4.41 13.97
N SER A 157 3.66 -4.58 14.76
CA SER A 157 3.40 -5.84 15.45
C SER A 157 1.92 -6.17 15.31
N ALA A 158 1.64 -7.24 14.58
CA ALA A 158 0.30 -7.82 14.57
C ALA A 158 -0.16 -8.22 15.98
N LYS A 159 0.75 -8.73 16.83
CA LYS A 159 0.44 -9.23 18.17
C LYS A 159 -0.10 -8.15 19.10
N ILE A 160 0.59 -7.01 19.18
CA ILE A 160 0.19 -5.88 20.06
C ILE A 160 -0.54 -4.76 19.31
N ARG A 161 -0.90 -5.00 18.04
CA ARG A 161 -1.54 -4.04 17.12
C ARG A 161 -0.74 -2.74 16.91
N MET A 162 0.58 -2.78 17.08
CA MET A 162 1.43 -1.63 16.79
C MET A 162 1.48 -1.40 15.28
N ASN A 163 1.12 -0.19 14.84
CA ASN A 163 1.20 0.26 13.45
C ASN A 163 0.43 -0.58 12.42
N VAL A 164 -0.51 -1.43 12.86
CA VAL A 164 -1.30 -2.27 11.96
C VAL A 164 -2.20 -1.43 11.07
N ASP A 165 -3.05 -0.60 11.65
CA ASP A 165 -3.95 0.29 10.90
C ASP A 165 -3.15 1.32 10.08
N GLN A 166 -2.05 1.84 10.64
CA GLN A 166 -1.14 2.78 10.00
C GLN A 166 -0.51 2.21 8.72
N ALA A 167 -0.11 0.94 8.71
CA ALA A 167 0.47 0.30 7.53
C ALA A 167 -0.51 0.32 6.33
N PHE A 168 -1.76 -0.10 6.53
CA PHE A 168 -2.75 -0.11 5.45
C PHE A 168 -3.17 1.30 5.04
N HIS A 169 -3.34 2.22 6.00
CA HIS A 169 -3.72 3.60 5.70
C HIS A 169 -2.62 4.36 4.97
N GLU A 170 -1.36 4.16 5.36
CA GLU A 170 -0.22 4.79 4.69
C GLU A 170 -0.06 4.30 3.26
N LEU A 171 -0.27 3.01 3.01
CA LEU A 171 -0.27 2.50 1.64
C LEU A 171 -1.33 3.18 0.77
N VAL A 172 -2.53 3.43 1.30
CA VAL A 172 -3.58 4.18 0.57
C VAL A 172 -3.12 5.61 0.26
N ARG A 173 -2.44 6.29 1.19
CA ARG A 173 -1.87 7.63 0.94
C ARG A 173 -0.81 7.61 -0.16
N VAL A 174 0.05 6.60 -0.16
CA VAL A 174 1.06 6.42 -1.22
C VAL A 174 0.39 6.19 -2.58
N ILE A 175 -0.68 5.37 -2.64
CA ILE A 175 -1.46 5.17 -3.87
C ILE A 175 -2.08 6.47 -4.36
N ARG A 176 -2.73 7.24 -3.47
CA ARG A 176 -3.34 8.53 -3.82
C ARG A 176 -2.31 9.50 -4.41
N LYS A 177 -1.16 9.65 -3.73
CA LYS A 177 -0.06 10.50 -4.21
C LYS A 177 0.45 10.08 -5.58
N PHE A 178 0.59 8.78 -5.81
CA PHE A 178 1.03 8.24 -7.10
C PHE A 178 0.00 8.50 -8.22
N GLN A 179 -1.29 8.32 -7.92
CA GLN A 179 -2.37 8.62 -8.87
C GLN A 179 -2.45 10.11 -9.24
N GLU A 180 -2.24 11.00 -8.27
CA GLU A 180 -2.19 12.45 -8.50
C GLU A 180 -1.02 12.87 -9.40
N GLN A 181 0.12 12.19 -9.30
CA GLN A 181 1.30 12.45 -10.14
C GLN A 181 1.11 11.97 -11.59
N GLU A 182 0.41 10.86 -11.80
CA GLU A 182 0.11 10.33 -13.14
C GLU A 182 -1.01 11.12 -13.86
N CYS A 183 -1.91 11.76 -13.10
CA CYS A 183 -3.03 12.56 -13.62
C CYS A 183 -3.02 13.95 -12.99
N PRO A 184 -2.06 14.84 -13.33
CA PRO A 184 -2.00 16.17 -12.75
C PRO A 184 -3.30 16.94 -13.05
N PRO A 185 -3.83 17.70 -12.07
CA PRO A 185 -5.01 18.52 -12.31
C PRO A 185 -4.72 19.48 -13.48
N SER A 186 -5.69 19.63 -14.38
CA SER A 186 -5.63 20.69 -15.38
C SER A 186 -5.41 22.02 -14.66
N PRO A 187 -4.51 22.90 -15.14
CA PRO A 187 -4.31 24.20 -14.52
C PRO A 187 -5.66 24.88 -14.31
N GLU A 188 -5.91 25.34 -13.08
CA GLU A 188 -7.14 26.08 -12.78
C GLU A 188 -7.30 27.16 -13.85
N PRO A 189 -8.50 27.32 -14.44
CA PRO A 189 -8.73 28.42 -15.35
C PRO A 189 -8.41 29.71 -14.60
N THR A 190 -7.32 30.36 -14.98
CA THR A 190 -6.94 31.67 -14.47
C THR A 190 -8.21 32.51 -14.51
N ARG A 191 -8.63 33.02 -13.35
CA ARG A 191 -9.74 33.97 -13.24
C ARG A 191 -9.47 35.04 -14.29
N LYS A 192 -10.16 34.97 -15.42
CA LYS A 192 -10.17 36.05 -16.41
C LYS A 192 -10.64 37.26 -15.62
N GLU A 193 -9.71 38.20 -15.40
CA GLU A 193 -10.05 39.51 -14.88
C GLU A 193 -11.24 39.98 -15.70
N LYS A 194 -12.36 40.22 -15.01
CA LYS A 194 -13.53 40.84 -15.62
C LYS A 194 -13.07 42.22 -16.08
N ASP A 195 -12.68 42.30 -17.34
CA ASP A 195 -12.33 43.52 -18.05
C ASP A 195 -13.58 44.41 -17.98
N LYS A 196 -13.61 45.31 -16.98
CA LYS A 196 -14.68 46.30 -16.77
C LYS A 196 -14.55 47.37 -17.85
N LYS A 197 -14.79 47.01 -19.11
CA LYS A 197 -14.99 47.99 -20.17
C LYS A 197 -16.45 48.44 -20.11
N GLY A 198 -16.64 49.56 -19.42
CA GLY A 198 -17.91 50.27 -19.35
C GLY A 198 -18.44 50.49 -20.76
N CYS A 199 -19.60 49.90 -21.02
CA CYS A 199 -20.33 50.09 -22.26
C CYS A 199 -20.95 51.50 -22.21
N HIS A 200 -20.31 52.46 -22.87
CA HIS A 200 -20.86 53.81 -23.03
C HIS A 200 -21.89 53.75 -24.17
N CYS A 201 -23.11 53.33 -23.86
CA CYS A 201 -24.24 53.41 -24.78
C CYS A 201 -24.65 54.89 -24.92
N VAL A 202 -24.25 55.51 -26.03
CA VAL A 202 -24.75 56.81 -26.46
C VAL A 202 -26.02 56.53 -27.26
N ILE A 203 -27.15 56.95 -26.73
CA ILE A 203 -28.47 56.83 -27.34
C ILE A 203 -28.66 58.07 -28.22
N PHE A 204 -28.81 57.88 -29.52
CA PHE A 204 -29.38 58.88 -30.44
C PHE A 204 -30.85 58.58 -30.64
#